data_AF-A0A1G8ZHG4-F1
#
_entry.id   AF-A0A1G8ZHG4-F1
#
_cell.length_a   1.000
_cell.length_b   1.000
_cell.length_c   1.000
_cell.angle_alpha   90.00
_cell.angle_beta   90.00
_cell.angle_gamma   90.00
#
_symmetry.space_group_name_H-M   'P 1'
#
loop_
_entity.id
_entity.type
_entity.pdbx_description
1 polymer ?
#
loop_
_entity_poly.entity_id
_entity_poly.type
_entity_poly.pdbx_seq_one_letter_code
_entity_poly.pdbx_strand_id
1 'polypeptide(L)' 'MCHCFSDPAEMSDDQRADVLEEHSTEELRAEYSTEELETLGVTV' A
#
# COMPACT_ATOMS: atom_id res chain seq x y z
N MET A 1 -14.88 -2.31 -4.35
CA MET A 1 -13.70 -1.86 -3.58
C MET A 1 -13.30 -3.05 -2.75
N CYS A 2 -12.37 -3.84 -3.27
CA CYS A 2 -11.87 -5.01 -2.58
C CYS A 2 -11.07 -4.50 -1.38
N HIS A 3 -11.49 -4.85 -0.16
CA HIS A 3 -10.71 -4.61 1.05
C HIS A 3 -9.56 -5.63 1.17
N CYS A 4 -8.88 -5.94 0.06
CA CYS A 4 -7.72 -6.84 0.09
C CYS A 4 -6.58 -6.23 0.90
N PHE A 5 -6.57 -4.90 0.98
CA PHE A 5 -5.55 -4.12 1.63
C PHE A 5 -6.11 -3.35 2.82
N SER A 6 -5.40 -3.42 3.95
CA SER A 6 -5.70 -2.60 5.12
C SER A 6 -5.15 -1.20 4.93
N ASP A 7 -5.71 -0.22 5.64
CA ASP A 7 -5.29 1.17 5.52
C ASP A 7 -3.80 1.30 5.90
N PRO A 8 -2.94 1.85 5.02
CA PRO A 8 -1.52 1.92 5.28
C PRO A 8 -1.21 2.79 6.50
N ALA A 9 -2.08 3.73 6.87
CA ALA A 9 -1.90 4.54 8.08
C ALA A 9 -2.04 3.70 9.36
N GLU A 10 -2.78 2.59 9.33
CA GLU A 10 -2.95 1.67 10.45
C GLU A 10 -1.89 0.56 10.48
N MET A 11 -1.13 0.41 9.39
CA MET A 11 -0.05 -0.57 9.25
C MET A 11 1.26 -0.06 9.87
N SER A 12 1.99 -0.96 10.51
CA SER A 12 3.39 -0.73 10.89
C SER A 12 4.30 -0.76 9.66
N ASP A 13 5.49 -0.18 9.75
CA ASP A 13 6.48 -0.17 8.67
C ASP A 13 6.79 -1.58 8.14
N ASP A 14 6.91 -2.58 9.03
CA ASP A 14 7.13 -3.98 8.64
C ASP A 14 5.97 -4.53 7.79
N GLN A 15 4.71 -4.20 8.14
CA GLN A 15 3.53 -4.67 7.39
C GLN A 15 3.44 -3.99 6.02
N ARG A 16 3.80 -2.71 5.94
CA ARG A 16 3.87 -1.99 4.65
C ARG A 16 4.94 -2.60 3.76
N ALA A 17 6.10 -2.96 4.32
CA ALA A 17 7.16 -3.64 3.59
C ALA A 17 6.72 -5.03 3.07
N ASP A 18 6.01 -5.80 3.89
CA ASP A 18 5.42 -7.09 3.48
C ASP A 18 4.48 -6.90 2.29
N VAL A 19 3.58 -5.90 2.35
CA VAL A 19 2.68 -5.57 1.23
C VAL A 19 3.45 -5.17 -0.04
N LEU A 20 4.54 -4.41 0.10
CA LEU A 20 5.39 -4.03 -1.03
C LEU A 20 6.20 -5.19 -1.61
N GLU A 21 6.47 -6.22 -0.81
CA GLU A 21 7.13 -7.44 -1.25
C GLU A 21 6.15 -8.42 -1.92
N GLU A 22 4.95 -8.57 -1.35
CA GLU A 22 3.90 -9.46 -1.86
C GLU A 22 3.20 -8.90 -3.10
N HIS A 23 3.12 -7.57 -3.24
CA HIS A 23 2.36 -6.90 -4.29
C HIS A 23 3.19 -5.97 -5.14
N SER A 24 2.87 -5.93 -6.44
CA SER A 24 3.51 -5.01 -7.37
C SER A 24 3.01 -3.58 -7.16
N THR A 25 3.89 -2.61 -7.38
CA THR A 25 3.58 -1.17 -7.27
C THR A 25 2.42 -0.74 -8.16
N GLU A 26 2.25 -1.37 -9.33
CA GLU A 26 1.10 -1.13 -10.22
C GLU A 26 -0.22 -1.62 -9.64
N GLU A 27 -0.25 -2.76 -8.95
CA GLU A 27 -1.45 -3.25 -8.26
C GLU A 27 -1.83 -2.36 -7.10
N LEU A 28 -0.83 -1.96 -6.30
CA LEU A 28 -1.02 -1.02 -5.20
C LEU A 28 -1.55 0.33 -5.71
N ARG A 29 -1.06 0.83 -6.85
CA ARG A 29 -1.57 2.07 -7.48
C ARG A 29 -3.00 1.97 -8.02
N ALA A 30 -3.48 0.76 -8.29
CA ALA A 30 -4.86 0.55 -8.74
C ALA A 30 -5.85 0.46 -7.57
N GLU A 31 -5.39 0.01 -6.40
CA GLU A 31 -6.22 -0.15 -5.19
C GLU A 31 -6.14 1.04 -4.23
N TYR A 32 -4.96 1.66 -4.10
CA TYR A 32 -4.71 2.77 -3.18
C TYR A 32 -4.71 4.13 -3.88
N SER A 33 -5.14 5.13 -3.13
CA SER A 33 -5.04 6.54 -3.52
C SER A 33 -3.60 7.04 -3.43
N THR A 34 -3.28 8.15 -4.09
CA THR A 34 -1.96 8.79 -4.00
C THR A 34 -1.50 9.02 -2.56
N GLU A 35 -2.39 9.50 -1.69
CA GLU A 35 -2.09 9.76 -0.26
C GLU A 35 -1.74 8.48 0.52
N GLU A 36 -2.43 7.38 0.20
CA GLU A 36 -2.21 6.07 0.81
C GLU A 36 -0.89 5.46 0.33
N LEU A 37 -0.56 5.62 -0.96
CA LEU A 37 0.71 5.19 -1.54
C LEU A 37 1.91 5.94 -0.95
N GLU A 38 1.79 7.25 -0.73
CA GLU A 38 2.81 8.03 -0.05
C GLU A 38 3.04 7.51 1.39
N THR A 39 1.96 7.11 2.07
CA THR A 39 2.03 6.48 3.41
C THR A 39 2.71 5.11 3.37
N LEU A 40 2.49 4.34 2.31
CA LEU A 40 3.20 3.08 2.02
C LEU A 40 4.67 3.30 1.64
N GLY A 41 5.11 4.53 1.34
CA GLY A 41 6.45 4.81 0.83
C GLY A 41 6.59 4.51 -0.68
N VAL A 42 5.48 4.35 -1.39
CA VAL A 42 5.44 4.24 -2.84
C VAL A 42 5.47 5.64 -3.43
N THR A 43 6.61 6.01 -4.03
CA THR A 43 6.70 7.24 -4.81
C THR A 43 5.88 7.11 -6.09
N VAL A 44 4.95 8.04 -6.33
CA VAL A 44 4.10 8.10 -7.54
C VAL A 44 4.85 8.59 -8.77
#